data_AF-A0A1S8ADI2-F1
#
_entry.id   AF-A0A1S8ADI2-F1
#
_cell.length_a   1.000
_cell.length_b   1.000
_cell.length_c   1.000
_cell.angle_alpha   90.00
_cell.angle_beta   90.00
_cell.angle_gamma   90.00
#
_symmetry.space_group_name_H-M   'P 1'
#
loop_
_entity.id
_entity.type
_entity.pdbx_description
1 polymer ?
#
loop_
_entity_poly.entity_id
_entity_poly.type
_entity_poly.pdbx_seq_one_letter_code
_entity_poly.pdbx_strand_id
1 'polypeptide(L)'
;AAAQLKARKKVCGSLKLELAQYREVAAFAQFGSDLDAATQALLNRGARLTEVLKQPQYAPLPIEKQILVIYAAVNGFCDRMPLEKIAQYEKAILSSITPDLLQALLGGLTNE
;
A
#
# COMPACT_ATOMS: atom_id res chain seq x y z
N ALA A 1 -5.57 5.93 20.50
CA ALA A 1 -6.68 5.34 19.71
C ALA A 1 -7.20 6.27 18.60
N ALA A 2 -7.59 7.53 18.89
CA ALA A 2 -8.13 8.44 17.87
C ALA A 2 -7.14 8.79 16.74
N ALA A 3 -5.87 9.02 17.07
CA ALA A 3 -4.78 9.29 16.12
C ALA A 3 -4.55 8.15 15.12
N GLN A 4 -4.48 6.90 15.62
CA GLN A 4 -4.37 5.70 14.78
C GLN A 4 -5.57 5.55 13.83
N LEU A 5 -6.78 5.90 14.29
CA LEU A 5 -7.98 5.86 13.47
C LEU A 5 -7.97 6.94 12.37
N LYS A 6 -7.52 8.16 12.66
CA LYS A 6 -7.33 9.23 11.66
C LYS A 6 -6.32 8.80 10.58
N ALA A 7 -5.17 8.29 11.00
CA ALA A 7 -4.11 7.81 10.12
C ALA A 7 -4.62 6.71 9.19
N ARG A 8 -5.22 5.66 9.78
CA ARG A 8 -5.81 4.54 9.03
C ARG A 8 -6.82 5.04 8.00
N LYS A 9 -7.72 5.95 8.38
CA LYS A 9 -8.70 6.54 7.45
C LYS A 9 -8.03 7.23 6.27
N LYS A 10 -6.95 7.99 6.50
CA LYS A 10 -6.22 8.69 5.43
C LYS A 10 -5.60 7.71 4.44
N VAL A 11 -4.81 6.74 4.91
CA VAL A 11 -4.17 5.74 4.02
C VAL A 11 -5.20 4.85 3.34
N CYS A 12 -6.23 4.37 4.06
CA CYS A 12 -7.28 3.56 3.46
C CYS A 12 -8.12 4.34 2.44
N GLY A 13 -8.29 5.66 2.61
CA GLY A 13 -8.99 6.51 1.65
C GLY A 13 -8.30 6.54 0.30
N SER A 14 -7.00 6.86 0.30
CA SER A 14 -6.17 6.86 -0.91
C SER A 14 -6.09 5.48 -1.55
N LEU A 15 -5.86 4.43 -0.74
CA LEU A 15 -5.81 3.05 -1.24
C LEU A 15 -7.11 2.61 -1.92
N LYS A 16 -8.26 2.95 -1.35
CA LYS A 16 -9.57 2.60 -1.95
C LYS A 16 -9.77 3.27 -3.30
N LEU A 17 -9.37 4.54 -3.43
CA LEU A 17 -9.49 5.27 -4.69
C LEU A 17 -8.62 4.62 -5.78
N GLU A 18 -7.35 4.33 -5.47
CA GLU A 18 -6.44 3.71 -6.43
C GLU A 18 -6.87 2.30 -6.85
N LEU A 19 -7.35 1.49 -5.90
CA LEU A 19 -7.88 0.15 -6.22
C LEU A 19 -9.18 0.20 -7.01
N ALA A 20 -10.03 1.21 -6.82
CA ALA A 20 -11.23 1.41 -7.63
C ALA A 20 -10.85 1.72 -9.09
N GLN A 21 -9.95 2.68 -9.31
CA GLN A 21 -9.43 3.02 -10.64
C GLN A 21 -8.74 1.82 -11.30
N TYR A 22 -7.92 1.08 -10.55
CA TYR A 22 -7.30 -0.15 -11.03
C TYR A 22 -8.33 -1.18 -11.52
N ARG A 23 -9.42 -1.40 -10.76
CA ARG A 23 -10.44 -2.38 -11.13
C ARG A 23 -11.19 -1.99 -12.40
N GLU A 24 -11.54 -0.71 -12.54
CA GLU A 24 -12.18 -0.19 -13.74
C GLU A 24 -11.28 -0.43 -14.95
N VAL A 25 -10.02 0.01 -14.85
CA VAL A 25 -9.07 -0.07 -15.96
C VAL A 25 -8.64 -1.52 -16.26
N ALA A 26 -8.52 -2.39 -15.26
CA ALA A 26 -8.25 -3.81 -15.46
C ALA A 26 -9.37 -4.52 -16.21
N ALA A 27 -10.63 -4.13 -15.99
CA ALA A 27 -11.75 -4.67 -16.76
C ALA A 27 -11.69 -4.22 -18.22
N PHE A 28 -11.37 -2.95 -18.50
CA PHE A 28 -11.21 -2.45 -19.87
C PHE A 28 -10.00 -3.06 -20.59
N ALA A 29 -8.90 -3.26 -19.87
CA ALA A 29 -7.68 -3.86 -20.39
C ALA A 29 -7.83 -5.33 -20.83
N GLN A 30 -8.88 -6.03 -20.37
CA GLN A 30 -9.20 -7.37 -20.86
C GLN A 30 -9.80 -7.36 -22.28
N PHE A 31 -10.28 -6.22 -22.77
CA PHE A 31 -10.96 -6.10 -24.06
C PHE A 31 -10.21 -5.25 -25.10
N GLY A 32 -9.25 -4.42 -24.69
CA GLY A 32 -8.47 -3.54 -25.58
C GLY A 32 -7.08 -4.08 -25.88
N SER A 33 -6.65 -4.02 -27.15
CA SER A 33 -5.34 -4.52 -27.59
C SER A 33 -4.18 -3.54 -27.40
N ASP A 34 -4.45 -2.25 -27.20
CA ASP A 34 -3.43 -1.22 -27.00
C ASP A 34 -3.73 -0.37 -25.76
N LEU A 35 -2.87 -0.51 -24.76
CA LEU A 35 -2.91 0.28 -23.53
C LEU A 35 -1.82 1.35 -23.60
N ASP A 36 -2.22 2.60 -23.43
CA ASP A 36 -1.28 3.71 -23.33
C ASP A 36 -0.40 3.58 -22.07
N ALA A 37 0.71 4.30 -22.04
CA ALA A 37 1.69 4.21 -20.96
C ALA A 37 1.08 4.56 -19.58
N ALA A 38 0.10 5.47 -19.55
CA ALA A 38 -0.60 5.85 -18.32
C ALA A 38 -1.45 4.69 -17.78
N THR A 39 -2.20 4.00 -18.65
CA THR A 39 -2.98 2.82 -18.28
C THR A 39 -2.08 1.68 -17.79
N GLN A 40 -0.96 1.42 -18.48
CA GLN A 40 -0.02 0.41 -18.04
C GLN A 40 0.57 0.72 -16.66
N ALA A 41 0.91 1.99 -16.39
CA ALA A 41 1.40 2.40 -15.08
C ALA A 41 0.36 2.19 -13.98
N LEU A 42 -0.90 2.53 -14.24
CA LEU A 42 -2.01 2.32 -13.30
C LEU A 42 -2.25 0.83 -13.02
N LEU A 43 -2.27 -0.01 -14.05
CA LEU A 43 -2.42 -1.47 -13.89
C LEU A 43 -1.28 -2.08 -13.08
N ASN A 44 -0.05 -1.70 -13.42
CA ASN A 44 1.13 -2.16 -12.70
C ASN A 44 1.05 -1.75 -11.22
N ARG A 45 0.72 -0.49 -10.92
CA ARG A 45 0.56 -0.01 -9.54
C ARG A 45 -0.55 -0.74 -8.81
N GLY A 46 -1.74 -0.87 -9.40
CA GLY A 46 -2.87 -1.56 -8.78
C GLY A 46 -2.62 -3.04 -8.50
N ALA A 47 -1.89 -3.73 -9.38
CA ALA A 47 -1.45 -5.10 -9.14
C ALA A 47 -0.52 -5.18 -7.91
N ARG A 48 0.41 -4.22 -7.76
CA ARG A 48 1.30 -4.14 -6.60
C ARG A 48 0.55 -3.83 -5.30
N LEU A 49 -0.38 -2.88 -5.33
CA LEU A 49 -1.24 -2.57 -4.17
C LEU A 49 -2.05 -3.81 -3.74
N THR A 50 -2.50 -4.61 -4.69
CA THR A 50 -3.25 -5.85 -4.41
C THR A 50 -2.35 -6.89 -3.74
N GLU A 51 -1.09 -7.03 -4.17
CA GLU A 51 -0.13 -7.92 -3.50
C GLU A 51 0.24 -7.47 -2.09
N VAL A 52 0.41 -6.16 -1.86
CA VAL A 52 0.72 -5.62 -0.52
C VAL A 52 -0.38 -5.95 0.51
N LEU A 53 -1.61 -6.14 0.07
CA LEU A 53 -2.72 -6.51 0.95
C LEU A 53 -2.79 -8.00 1.26
N LYS A 54 -1.96 -8.83 0.63
CA LYS A 54 -1.92 -10.27 0.94
C LYS A 54 -1.13 -10.50 2.22
N GLN A 55 -1.81 -11.04 3.21
CA GLN A 55 -1.20 -11.37 4.49
C GLN A 55 -1.17 -12.89 4.70
N PRO A 56 -0.05 -13.46 5.17
CA PRO A 56 0.00 -14.88 5.50
C PRO A 56 -0.91 -15.20 6.69
N GLN A 57 -1.47 -16.41 6.67
CA GLN A 57 -2.32 -16.90 7.76
C GLN A 57 -1.52 -16.96 9.08
N TYR A 58 -2.20 -16.68 10.20
CA TYR A 58 -1.63 -16.71 11.55
C TYR A 58 -0.54 -15.67 11.87
N ALA A 59 -0.33 -14.67 11.00
CA ALA A 59 0.66 -13.62 11.22
C ALA A 59 0.02 -12.22 11.28
N PRO A 60 -0.81 -11.90 12.29
CA PRO A 60 -1.43 -10.58 12.41
C PRO A 60 -0.38 -9.48 12.57
N LEU A 61 -0.45 -8.44 11.73
CA LEU A 61 0.42 -7.27 11.82
C LEU A 61 -0.16 -6.21 12.76
N PRO A 62 0.66 -5.58 13.61
CA PRO A 62 0.26 -4.39 14.36
C PRO A 62 -0.24 -3.27 13.43
N ILE A 63 -1.20 -2.47 13.91
CA ILE A 63 -1.87 -1.46 13.07
C ILE A 63 -0.90 -0.40 12.54
N GLU A 64 0.13 -0.06 13.31
CA GLU A 64 1.15 0.92 12.95
C GLU A 64 2.00 0.42 11.78
N LYS A 65 2.35 -0.87 11.84
CA LYS A 65 3.09 -1.54 10.77
C LYS A 65 2.24 -1.65 9.49
N GLN A 66 0.95 -1.97 9.62
CA GLN A 66 0.03 -1.97 8.49
C GLN A 66 -0.08 -0.58 7.84
N ILE A 67 -0.23 0.48 8.64
CA ILE A 67 -0.31 1.86 8.15
C ILE A 67 0.95 2.22 7.36
N LEU A 68 2.13 1.87 7.86
CA LEU A 68 3.39 2.17 7.17
C LEU A 68 3.54 1.42 5.85
N VAL A 69 3.24 0.12 5.85
CA VAL A 69 3.31 -0.71 4.63
C VAL A 69 2.36 -0.19 3.56
N ILE A 70 1.11 0.11 3.93
CA ILE A 70 0.12 0.68 3.00
C ILE A 70 0.56 2.08 2.53
N TYR A 71 1.08 2.91 3.44
CA TYR A 71 1.58 4.24 3.08
C TYR A 71 2.73 4.14 2.07
N ALA A 72 3.68 3.24 2.30
CA ALA A 72 4.79 3.04 1.37
C ALA A 72 4.31 2.57 -0.01
N ALA A 73 3.29 1.72 -0.05
CA ALA A 73 2.72 1.24 -1.30
C ALA A 73 1.97 2.35 -2.06
N VAL A 74 1.10 3.10 -1.37
CA VAL A 74 0.31 4.20 -1.95
C VAL A 74 1.18 5.38 -2.40
N ASN A 75 2.35 5.61 -1.82
CA ASN A 75 3.26 6.66 -2.28
C ASN A 75 4.21 6.20 -3.41
N GLY A 76 4.03 4.98 -3.92
CA GLY A 76 4.80 4.47 -5.06
C GLY A 76 6.22 4.00 -4.73
N PHE A 77 6.56 3.82 -3.45
CA PHE A 77 7.89 3.31 -3.07
C PHE A 77 8.13 1.87 -3.55
N CYS A 78 7.07 1.11 -3.84
CA CYS A 78 7.15 -0.21 -4.46
C CYS A 78 6.97 -0.22 -5.99
N ASP A 79 6.78 0.93 -6.66
CA ASP A 79 6.42 0.97 -8.10
C ASP A 79 7.53 0.45 -9.02
N ARG A 80 8.79 0.51 -8.57
CA ARG A 80 9.95 -0.03 -9.31
C ARG A 80 10.21 -1.51 -9.02
N MET A 81 9.51 -2.10 -8.06
CA MET A 81 9.73 -3.48 -7.66
C MET A 81 8.96 -4.45 -8.56
N PRO A 82 9.55 -5.60 -8.92
CA PRO A 82 8.81 -6.71 -9.50
C PRO A 82 7.72 -7.19 -8.53
N LEU A 83 6.58 -7.60 -9.07
CA LEU A 83 5.41 -8.01 -8.29
C LEU A 83 5.72 -9.14 -7.29
N GLU A 84 6.53 -10.11 -7.72
CA GLU A 84 6.99 -11.26 -6.92
C GLU A 84 7.82 -10.86 -5.70
N LYS A 85 8.48 -9.69 -5.75
CA LYS A 85 9.34 -9.20 -4.66
C LYS A 85 8.60 -8.35 -3.64
N ILE A 86 7.30 -8.13 -3.79
CA ILE A 86 6.52 -7.31 -2.86
C ILE A 86 6.47 -7.90 -1.47
N ALA A 87 6.30 -9.21 -1.34
CA ALA A 87 6.33 -9.87 -0.03
C ALA A 87 7.70 -9.72 0.66
N GLN A 88 8.80 -9.69 -0.10
CA GLN A 88 10.14 -9.44 0.44
C GLN A 88 10.31 -7.97 0.84
N TYR A 89 9.79 -7.05 0.03
CA TYR A 89 9.78 -5.62 0.31
C TYR A 89 9.03 -5.29 1.60
N GLU A 90 7.86 -5.90 1.80
CA GLU A 90 7.10 -5.76 3.05
C GLU A 90 7.94 -6.25 4.24
N LYS A 91 8.52 -7.45 4.16
CA LYS A 91 9.39 -7.98 5.23
C LYS A 91 10.59 -7.07 5.51
N ALA A 92 11.20 -6.53 4.46
CA ALA A 92 12.31 -5.60 4.58
C ALA A 92 11.90 -4.33 5.33
N ILE A 93 10.79 -3.70 4.96
CA ILE A 93 10.21 -2.57 5.70
C ILE A 93 10.01 -2.96 7.17
N LEU A 94 9.32 -4.07 7.42
CA LEU A 94 9.00 -4.50 8.79
C LEU A 94 10.23 -4.76 9.65
N SER A 95 11.34 -5.18 9.03
CA SER A 95 12.63 -5.41 9.69
C SER A 95 13.47 -4.14 9.90
N SER A 96 13.32 -3.13 9.03
CA SER A 96 14.10 -1.89 9.09
C SER A 96 13.48 -0.83 10.01
N ILE A 97 12.22 -1.02 10.42
CA ILE A 97 11.53 -0.08 11.31
C ILE A 97 12.15 -0.10 12.70
N THR A 98 12.66 1.05 13.14
CA THR A 98 13.08 1.25 14.52
C THR A 98 11.87 1.53 15.43
N PRO A 99 11.94 1.16 16.72
CA PRO A 99 10.89 1.45 17.70
C PRO A 99 10.59 2.95 17.82
N ASP A 100 11.61 3.80 17.67
CA ASP A 100 11.48 5.25 17.75
C ASP A 100 10.68 5.82 16.57
N LEU A 101 10.86 5.27 15.36
CA LEU A 101 10.06 5.67 14.19
C LEU A 101 8.58 5.30 14.38
N LEU A 102 8.31 4.13 14.98
CA LEU A 102 6.95 3.71 15.33
C LEU A 102 6.30 4.66 16.34
N GLN A 103 7.04 5.06 17.38
CA GLN A 103 6.56 6.04 18.35
C GLN A 103 6.38 7.43 17.73
N ALA A 104 7.29 7.87 16.86
CA ALA A 104 7.19 9.14 16.17
C ALA A 104 5.99 9.18 15.22
N LEU A 105 5.67 8.08 14.53
CA LEU A 105 4.43 7.98 13.74
C LEU A 105 3.21 8.10 14.63
N LEU A 106 3.18 7.38 15.76
CA LEU A 106 2.07 7.49 16.72
C LEU A 106 1.94 8.90 17.32
N GLY A 107 3.06 9.57 17.62
CA GLY A 107 3.12 10.92 18.22
C GLY A 107 2.88 12.06 17.23
N GLY A 108 3.33 11.92 15.99
CA GLY A 108 3.04 12.86 14.90
C GLY A 108 1.57 12.81 14.48
N LEU A 109 0.91 11.66 14.64
CA LEU A 109 -0.53 11.49 14.41
C LEU A 109 -1.41 12.02 15.56
N THR A 110 -0.84 12.35 16.73
CA THR A 110 -1.56 12.97 17.87
C THR A 110 -1.53 14.49 17.87
N ASN A 111 -0.60 15.12 17.15
CA ASN A 111 -0.42 16.57 17.13
C ASN A 111 -1.08 17.21 15.89
N GLU A 112 -2.41 17.06 15.77
CA GLU A 112 -3.34 17.94 15.02
C GLU A 112 -4.76 17.81 15.58
#